data_AF-D5RP29-F1
#
_entry.id   AF-D5RP29-F1
#
_cell.length_a   1.000
_cell.length_b   1.000
_cell.length_c   1.000
_cell.angle_alpha   90.00
_cell.angle_beta   90.00
_cell.angle_gamma   90.00
#
_symmetry.space_group_name_H-M   'P 1'
#
loop_
_entity.id
_entity.type
_entity.pdbx_description
1 polymer ?
#
loop_
_entity_poly.entity_id
_entity_poly.type
_entity_poly.pdbx_seq_one_letter_code
_entity_poly.pdbx_strand_id
1 'polypeptide(L)'
;DPGAGALGLDLFTPGDIRPVWEANRLGWVPLLLQAARLWPEEGHGAALERRLTEWCAANPPYRGPNWACGQEAALRALHLGLGLVLAGQAGASAPLRRLLALHRARILATGAYAAAQDNNHSLSEPAGLLACAWLLGQPEEAATAARALARAMARLVAPDGGFAVCSTGYHRLLLDTLAALEALRRHLGQPPLPDP
;
A
#
# COMPACT_ATOMS: atom_id res chain seq x y z
N ASP A 1 12.44 18.58 5.36
CA ASP A 1 12.65 19.16 4.02
C ASP A 1 12.00 18.26 2.97
N PRO A 2 10.95 18.72 2.25
CA PRO A 2 10.32 17.97 1.16
C PRO A 2 11.20 17.84 -0.09
N GLY A 3 12.28 18.61 -0.21
CA GLY A 3 13.25 18.55 -1.31
C GLY A 3 14.36 17.50 -1.11
N ALA A 4 14.60 17.06 0.12
CA ALA A 4 15.66 16.10 0.44
C ALA A 4 15.35 14.69 -0.11
N GLY A 5 16.41 13.96 -0.48
CA GLY A 5 16.31 12.57 -0.94
C GLY A 5 15.75 11.69 0.18
N ALA A 6 14.71 10.91 -0.12
CA ALA A 6 13.89 10.28 0.92
C ALA A 6 14.63 9.25 1.79
N LEU A 7 15.65 8.57 1.26
CA LEU A 7 16.43 7.57 2.01
C LEU A 7 17.49 8.19 2.93
N GLY A 8 17.84 9.47 2.75
CA GLY A 8 18.85 10.17 3.56
C GLY A 8 18.25 11.03 4.66
N LEU A 9 16.93 10.96 4.87
CA LEU A 9 16.25 11.73 5.91
C LEU A 9 16.55 11.13 7.29
N ASP A 10 16.96 11.98 8.23
CA ASP A 10 16.87 11.65 9.64
C ASP A 10 15.40 11.77 10.06
N LEU A 11 14.77 10.62 10.28
CA LEU A 11 13.36 10.50 10.67
C LEU A 11 13.20 10.40 12.20
N PHE A 12 14.31 10.48 12.95
CA PHE A 12 14.36 10.25 14.39
C PHE A 12 14.82 11.49 15.20
N THR A 13 15.22 12.58 14.53
CA THR A 13 15.35 13.91 15.17
C THR A 13 13.97 14.44 15.61
N PRO A 14 13.88 15.34 16.61
CA PRO A 14 12.73 15.37 17.53
C PRO A 14 11.39 15.67 16.86
N GLY A 15 10.54 14.63 16.81
CA GLY A 15 9.16 14.64 16.34
C GLY A 15 8.76 13.23 15.89
N ASP A 16 7.59 12.73 16.30
CA ASP A 16 7.09 11.45 15.80
C ASP A 16 6.75 11.60 14.30
N ILE A 17 7.40 10.82 13.45
CA ILE A 17 7.14 10.80 12.00
C ILE A 17 5.80 10.14 11.66
N ARG A 18 5.30 9.29 12.56
CA ARG A 18 4.12 8.45 12.32
C ARG A 18 2.85 9.24 11.96
N PRO A 19 2.48 10.36 12.63
CA PRO A 19 1.31 11.14 12.23
C PRO A 19 1.42 11.70 10.80
N VAL A 20 2.63 12.05 10.34
CA VAL A 20 2.85 12.47 8.95
C VAL A 20 2.53 11.32 8.00
N TRP A 21 3.04 10.13 8.28
CA TRP A 21 2.78 8.95 7.45
C TRP A 21 1.31 8.53 7.46
N GLU A 22 0.69 8.45 8.64
CA GLU A 22 -0.71 8.06 8.78
C GLU A 22 -1.66 8.97 7.98
N ALA A 23 -1.44 10.29 8.02
CA ALA A 23 -2.20 11.24 7.21
C ALA A 23 -1.98 11.08 5.69
N ASN A 24 -0.85 10.50 5.28
CA ASN A 24 -0.42 10.35 3.90
C ASN A 24 -0.51 8.92 3.35
N ARG A 25 -1.20 8.02 4.06
CA ARG A 25 -1.50 6.66 3.55
C ARG A 25 -2.57 6.62 2.47
N LEU A 26 -3.14 7.76 2.08
CA LEU A 26 -4.24 7.85 1.11
C LEU A 26 -5.53 7.13 1.56
N GLY A 27 -5.76 6.98 2.87
CA GLY A 27 -6.98 6.35 3.41
C GLY A 27 -8.28 7.05 3.00
N TRP A 28 -8.20 8.30 2.54
CA TRP A 28 -9.32 9.05 1.98
C TRP A 28 -9.72 8.62 0.56
N VAL A 29 -8.87 7.90 -0.19
CA VAL A 29 -9.20 7.41 -1.55
C VAL A 29 -10.39 6.46 -1.54
N PRO A 30 -10.39 5.35 -0.77
CA PRO A 30 -11.53 4.45 -0.72
C PRO A 30 -12.80 5.15 -0.21
N LEU A 31 -12.68 6.07 0.76
CA LEU A 31 -13.81 6.82 1.29
C LEU A 31 -14.45 7.74 0.24
N LEU A 32 -13.65 8.50 -0.51
CA LEU A 32 -14.18 9.39 -1.56
C LEU A 32 -14.78 8.61 -2.73
N LEU A 33 -14.22 7.44 -3.08
CA LEU A 33 -14.80 6.59 -4.12
C LEU A 33 -16.10 5.93 -3.67
N GLN A 34 -16.19 5.52 -2.40
CA GLN A 34 -17.44 5.05 -1.82
C GLN A 34 -18.49 6.17 -1.81
N ALA A 35 -18.13 7.38 -1.37
CA ALA A 35 -19.01 8.53 -1.37
C ALA A 35 -19.48 8.92 -2.78
N ALA A 36 -18.57 8.91 -3.77
CA ALA A 36 -18.91 9.17 -5.17
C ALA A 36 -19.91 8.16 -5.75
N ARG A 37 -19.96 6.93 -5.23
CA ARG A 37 -20.95 5.93 -5.63
C ARG A 37 -22.29 6.08 -4.92
N LEU A 38 -22.28 6.46 -3.65
CA LEU A 38 -23.49 6.62 -2.84
C LEU A 38 -24.21 7.95 -3.14
N TRP A 39 -23.44 9.00 -3.44
CA TRP A 39 -23.90 10.37 -3.67
C TRP A 39 -23.20 11.00 -4.89
N PRO A 40 -23.53 10.53 -6.12
CA PRO A 40 -22.81 10.92 -7.34
C PRO A 40 -22.92 12.42 -7.67
N GLU A 41 -23.99 13.08 -7.23
CA GLU A 41 -24.25 14.51 -7.42
C GLU A 41 -23.43 15.44 -6.50
N GLU A 42 -22.80 14.92 -5.45
CA GLU A 42 -22.09 15.75 -4.44
C GLU A 42 -20.64 16.09 -4.80
N GLY A 43 -20.16 15.69 -5.98
CA GLY A 43 -18.85 16.09 -6.48
C GLY A 43 -17.64 15.38 -5.84
N HIS A 44 -17.86 14.27 -5.12
CA HIS A 44 -16.81 13.49 -4.46
C HIS A 44 -15.73 12.97 -5.43
N GLY A 45 -16.10 12.65 -6.68
CA GLY A 45 -15.16 12.24 -7.72
C GLY A 45 -14.19 13.37 -8.11
N ALA A 46 -14.71 14.59 -8.32
CA ALA A 46 -13.86 15.75 -8.61
C ALA A 46 -12.96 16.10 -7.41
N ALA A 47 -13.47 15.95 -6.18
CA ALA A 47 -12.67 16.13 -4.97
C ALA A 47 -11.52 15.11 -4.86
N LEU A 48 -11.77 13.85 -5.23
CA LEU A 48 -10.75 12.79 -5.29
C LEU A 48 -9.63 13.15 -6.28
N GLU A 49 -9.99 13.50 -7.51
CA GLU A 49 -9.03 13.84 -8.56
C GLU A 49 -8.15 15.03 -8.18
N ARG A 50 -8.78 16.10 -7.65
CA ARG A 50 -8.07 17.28 -7.15
C ARG A 50 -7.10 16.89 -6.03
N ARG A 51 -7.58 16.16 -5.02
CA ARG A 51 -6.77 15.79 -3.85
C ARG A 51 -5.60 14.87 -4.20
N LEU A 52 -5.78 13.93 -5.13
CA LEU A 52 -4.69 13.08 -5.64
C LEU A 52 -3.65 13.91 -6.40
N THR A 53 -4.08 14.87 -7.20
CA THR A 53 -3.20 15.76 -7.97
C THR A 53 -2.36 16.63 -7.03
N GLU A 54 -3.01 17.27 -6.06
CA GLU A 54 -2.36 18.08 -5.02
C GLU A 54 -1.37 17.25 -4.19
N TRP A 55 -1.77 16.04 -3.80
CA TRP A 55 -0.89 15.13 -3.05
C TRP A 55 0.36 14.75 -3.84
N CYS A 56 0.22 14.41 -5.13
CA CYS A 56 1.36 14.08 -5.99
C CYS A 56 2.31 15.27 -6.17
N ALA A 57 1.76 16.48 -6.32
CA ALA A 57 2.56 17.70 -6.45
C ALA A 57 3.32 18.04 -5.15
N ALA A 58 2.67 17.89 -3.99
CA ALA A 58 3.27 18.15 -2.69
C ALA A 58 4.28 17.07 -2.25
N ASN A 59 4.17 15.86 -2.80
CA ASN A 59 5.00 14.71 -2.45
C ASN A 59 5.72 14.15 -3.69
N PRO A 60 6.68 14.89 -4.27
CA PRO A 60 7.38 14.45 -5.46
C PRO A 60 8.07 13.10 -5.22
N PRO A 61 8.06 12.18 -6.21
CA PRO A 61 8.61 10.84 -6.04
C PRO A 61 10.04 10.83 -5.50
N TYR A 62 10.27 9.91 -4.54
CA TYR A 62 11.57 9.67 -3.91
C TYR A 62 12.13 10.84 -3.10
N ARG A 63 11.30 11.85 -2.78
CA ARG A 63 11.68 12.98 -1.96
C ARG A 63 10.77 13.13 -0.75
N GLY A 64 11.33 13.67 0.34
CA GLY A 64 10.60 13.93 1.56
C GLY A 64 10.14 12.66 2.30
N PRO A 65 9.49 12.85 3.47
CA PRO A 65 9.20 11.78 4.41
C PRO A 65 8.24 10.72 3.86
N ASN A 66 7.30 11.11 3.00
CA ASN A 66 6.29 10.19 2.46
C ASN A 66 6.86 9.14 1.52
N TRP A 67 8.05 9.38 0.95
CA TRP A 67 8.78 8.41 0.15
C TRP A 67 9.92 7.72 0.92
N ALA A 68 10.05 7.96 2.24
CA ALA A 68 11.16 7.44 3.02
C ALA A 68 10.96 5.98 3.46
N CYS A 69 9.72 5.48 3.48
CA CYS A 69 9.37 4.15 3.97
C CYS A 69 8.69 3.29 2.89
N GLY A 70 9.14 2.03 2.74
CA GLY A 70 8.60 1.05 1.79
C GLY A 70 7.17 0.61 2.16
N GLN A 71 6.95 0.25 3.43
CA GLN A 71 5.62 -0.07 3.96
C GLN A 71 4.60 1.05 3.71
N GLU A 72 4.97 2.32 3.88
CA GLU A 72 4.04 3.43 3.60
C GLU A 72 3.67 3.52 2.11
N ALA A 73 4.60 3.21 1.20
CA ALA A 73 4.30 3.11 -0.23
C ALA A 73 3.40 1.90 -0.54
N ALA A 74 3.59 0.78 0.15
CA ALA A 74 2.76 -0.40 0.02
C ALA A 74 1.32 -0.15 0.48
N LEU A 75 1.13 0.50 1.64
CA LEU A 75 -0.20 0.85 2.16
C LEU A 75 -0.95 1.79 1.21
N ARG A 76 -0.24 2.75 0.60
CA ARG A 76 -0.84 3.60 -0.46
C ARG A 76 -1.28 2.79 -1.67
N ALA A 77 -0.46 1.86 -2.15
CA ALA A 77 -0.83 0.99 -3.27
C ALA A 77 -2.07 0.15 -2.96
N LEU A 78 -2.17 -0.38 -1.73
CA LEU A 78 -3.35 -1.13 -1.29
C LEU A 78 -4.61 -0.25 -1.21
N HIS A 79 -4.54 0.98 -0.68
CA HIS A 79 -5.69 1.89 -0.67
C HIS A 79 -6.13 2.32 -2.08
N LEU A 80 -5.18 2.52 -3.01
CA LEU A 80 -5.49 2.78 -4.42
C LEU A 80 -6.19 1.58 -5.07
N GLY A 81 -5.70 0.36 -4.80
CA GLY A 81 -6.34 -0.88 -5.25
C GLY A 81 -7.75 -1.05 -4.68
N LEU A 82 -7.94 -0.82 -3.37
CA LEU A 82 -9.26 -0.84 -2.73
C LEU A 82 -10.19 0.22 -3.33
N GLY A 83 -9.66 1.37 -3.73
CA GLY A 83 -10.40 2.37 -4.50
C GLY A 83 -10.99 1.79 -5.79
N LEU A 84 -10.20 1.04 -6.57
CA LEU A 84 -10.69 0.39 -7.80
C LEU A 84 -11.77 -0.64 -7.53
N VAL A 85 -11.63 -1.42 -6.45
CA VAL A 85 -12.66 -2.37 -5.99
C VAL A 85 -13.96 -1.62 -5.72
N LEU A 86 -13.89 -0.55 -4.92
CA LEU A 86 -15.06 0.26 -4.58
C LEU A 86 -15.66 0.93 -5.81
N ALA A 87 -14.84 1.38 -6.77
CA ALA A 87 -15.29 1.97 -8.01
C ALA A 87 -15.89 0.95 -9.00
N GLY A 88 -15.75 -0.36 -8.76
CA GLY A 88 -16.16 -1.41 -9.69
C GLY A 88 -15.31 -1.44 -10.97
N GLN A 89 -14.10 -0.89 -10.94
CA GLN A 89 -13.25 -0.74 -12.12
C GLN A 89 -12.32 -1.95 -12.28
N ALA A 90 -12.38 -2.61 -13.44
CA ALA A 90 -11.57 -3.80 -13.72
C ALA A 90 -10.07 -3.52 -13.94
N GLY A 91 -9.67 -2.24 -14.07
CA GLY A 91 -8.29 -1.87 -14.32
C GLY A 91 -7.97 -0.44 -13.94
N ALA A 92 -6.69 -0.18 -13.72
CA ALA A 92 -6.17 1.14 -13.39
C ALA A 92 -6.04 2.02 -14.65
N SER A 93 -6.46 3.29 -14.54
CA SER A 93 -6.23 4.31 -15.57
C SER A 93 -4.72 4.57 -15.77
N ALA A 94 -4.34 5.15 -16.91
CA ALA A 94 -2.92 5.44 -17.19
C ALA A 94 -2.22 6.29 -16.11
N PRO A 95 -2.83 7.37 -15.56
CA PRO A 95 -2.27 8.10 -14.43
C PRO A 95 -2.07 7.22 -13.19
N LEU A 96 -3.05 6.39 -12.86
CA LEU A 96 -2.97 5.50 -11.70
C LEU A 96 -1.86 4.45 -11.89
N ARG A 97 -1.74 3.86 -13.07
CA ARG A 97 -0.63 2.92 -13.39
C ARG A 97 0.73 3.58 -13.23
N ARG A 98 0.89 4.85 -13.62
CA ARG A 98 2.15 5.58 -13.39
C ARG A 98 2.45 5.76 -11.89
N LEU A 99 1.45 6.13 -11.09
CA LEU A 99 1.60 6.27 -9.64
C LEU A 99 1.93 4.92 -8.96
N LEU A 100 1.25 3.85 -9.34
CA LEU A 100 1.52 2.49 -8.87
C LEU A 100 2.93 2.03 -9.24
N ALA A 101 3.41 2.34 -10.44
CA ALA A 101 4.78 2.02 -10.86
C ALA A 101 5.83 2.72 -9.99
N LEU A 102 5.58 3.97 -9.57
CA LEU A 102 6.46 4.70 -8.64
C LEU A 102 6.45 4.07 -7.25
N HIS A 103 5.28 3.71 -6.72
CA HIS A 103 5.19 3.01 -5.42
C HIS A 103 5.86 1.64 -5.46
N ARG A 104 5.62 0.85 -6.51
CA ARG A 104 6.32 -0.42 -6.77
C ARG A 104 7.83 -0.23 -6.76
N ALA A 105 8.36 0.71 -7.55
CA ALA A 105 9.79 0.98 -7.62
C ALA A 105 10.35 1.39 -6.25
N ARG A 106 9.60 2.18 -5.47
CA ARG A 106 10.00 2.52 -4.11
C ARG A 106 10.07 1.29 -3.21
N ILE A 107 9.07 0.42 -3.21
CA ILE A 107 9.07 -0.78 -2.34
C ILE A 107 10.26 -1.68 -2.68
N LEU A 108 10.52 -1.93 -3.97
CA LEU A 108 11.64 -2.76 -4.43
C LEU A 108 13.02 -2.22 -3.99
N ALA A 109 13.17 -0.90 -3.85
CA ALA A 109 14.44 -0.28 -3.48
C ALA A 109 14.93 -0.65 -2.06
N THR A 110 14.06 -1.13 -1.17
CA THR A 110 14.43 -1.44 0.23
C THR A 110 13.97 -2.81 0.70
N GLY A 111 13.78 -3.78 -0.21
CA GLY A 111 13.27 -5.11 0.14
C GLY A 111 14.11 -5.85 1.20
N ALA A 112 15.43 -5.69 1.18
CA ALA A 112 16.32 -6.29 2.19
C ALA A 112 16.10 -5.67 3.59
N TYR A 113 15.91 -4.36 3.67
CA TYR A 113 15.57 -3.67 4.93
C TYR A 113 14.22 -4.18 5.47
N ALA A 114 13.20 -4.27 4.62
CA ALA A 114 11.88 -4.76 5.01
C ALA A 114 11.90 -6.21 5.54
N ALA A 115 12.73 -7.08 4.94
CA ALA A 115 12.92 -8.44 5.41
C ALA A 115 13.65 -8.49 6.76
N ALA A 116 14.66 -7.63 6.97
CA ALA A 116 15.42 -7.58 8.21
C ALA A 116 14.61 -7.09 9.42
N GLN A 117 13.53 -6.34 9.19
CA GLN A 117 12.65 -5.84 10.25
C GLN A 117 11.81 -6.93 10.93
N ASP A 118 11.61 -8.09 10.26
CA ASP A 118 10.88 -9.27 10.75
C ASP A 118 9.56 -8.92 11.47
N ASN A 119 8.77 -8.02 10.88
CA ASN A 119 7.54 -7.45 11.46
C ASN A 119 6.52 -7.10 10.34
N ASN A 120 5.61 -6.14 10.57
CA ASN A 120 4.63 -5.71 9.56
C ASN A 120 5.23 -5.34 8.19
N HIS A 121 6.47 -4.85 8.13
CA HIS A 121 7.14 -4.56 6.87
C HIS A 121 7.27 -5.81 6.00
N SER A 122 7.57 -6.96 6.61
CA SER A 122 7.77 -8.22 5.92
C SER A 122 6.47 -8.77 5.31
N LEU A 123 5.29 -8.27 5.72
CA LEU A 123 3.99 -8.62 5.14
C LEU A 123 3.42 -7.53 4.23
N SER A 124 3.44 -6.27 4.69
CA SER A 124 2.83 -5.15 3.98
C SER A 124 3.53 -4.85 2.66
N GLU A 125 4.86 -4.90 2.62
CA GLU A 125 5.63 -4.62 1.41
C GLU A 125 5.39 -5.66 0.29
N PRO A 126 5.48 -6.98 0.52
CA PRO A 126 5.10 -7.95 -0.51
C PRO A 126 3.61 -7.92 -0.86
N ALA A 127 2.71 -7.60 0.08
CA ALA A 127 1.30 -7.38 -0.24
C ALA A 127 1.11 -6.17 -1.19
N GLY A 128 1.79 -5.05 -0.94
CA GLY A 128 1.77 -3.89 -1.83
C GLY A 128 2.39 -4.17 -3.20
N LEU A 129 3.48 -4.93 -3.26
CA LEU A 129 4.07 -5.38 -4.53
C LEU A 129 3.11 -6.27 -5.32
N LEU A 130 2.40 -7.18 -4.65
CA LEU A 130 1.43 -8.05 -5.30
C LEU A 130 0.27 -7.24 -5.89
N ALA A 131 -0.28 -6.29 -5.12
CA ALA A 131 -1.30 -5.37 -5.61
C ALA A 131 -0.83 -4.56 -6.83
N CYS A 132 0.38 -4.00 -6.77
CA CYS A 132 1.01 -3.31 -7.90
C CYS A 132 1.17 -4.24 -9.10
N ALA A 133 1.67 -5.46 -8.90
CA ALA A 133 1.93 -6.41 -9.97
C ALA A 133 0.63 -6.80 -10.71
N TRP A 134 -0.46 -7.05 -9.99
CA TRP A 134 -1.76 -7.28 -10.61
C TRP A 134 -2.26 -6.08 -11.42
N LEU A 135 -2.23 -4.88 -10.83
CA LEU A 135 -2.74 -3.66 -11.47
C LEU A 135 -1.86 -3.16 -12.63
N LEU A 136 -0.58 -3.57 -12.66
CA LEU A 136 0.36 -3.25 -13.73
C LEU A 136 0.48 -4.36 -14.78
N GLY A 137 -0.15 -5.52 -14.57
CA GLY A 137 -0.10 -6.66 -15.48
C GLY A 137 1.27 -7.35 -15.51
N GLN A 138 1.85 -7.62 -14.34
CA GLN A 138 3.18 -8.21 -14.16
C GLN A 138 3.09 -9.61 -13.49
N PRO A 139 2.75 -10.68 -14.23
CA PRO A 139 2.43 -11.98 -13.64
C PRO A 139 3.60 -12.66 -12.92
N GLU A 140 4.83 -12.54 -13.43
CA GLU A 140 6.02 -13.13 -12.80
C GLU A 140 6.34 -12.48 -11.44
N GLU A 141 6.18 -11.15 -11.37
CA GLU A 141 6.33 -10.40 -10.13
C GLU A 141 5.20 -10.71 -9.15
N ALA A 142 3.97 -10.85 -9.64
CA ALA A 142 2.85 -11.28 -8.80
C ALA A 142 3.13 -12.64 -8.15
N ALA A 143 3.63 -13.61 -8.92
CA ALA A 143 4.00 -14.92 -8.38
C ALA A 143 5.12 -14.81 -7.31
N THR A 144 6.10 -13.93 -7.54
CA THR A 144 7.20 -13.71 -6.59
C THR A 144 6.74 -13.03 -5.31
N ALA A 145 5.94 -11.98 -5.41
CA ALA A 145 5.37 -11.25 -4.28
C ALA A 145 4.42 -12.13 -3.47
N ALA A 146 3.58 -12.95 -4.12
CA ALA A 146 2.69 -13.90 -3.44
C ALA A 146 3.47 -14.94 -2.63
N ARG A 147 4.54 -15.53 -3.19
CA ARG A 147 5.42 -16.44 -2.44
C ARG A 147 6.14 -15.75 -1.28
N ALA A 148 6.54 -14.49 -1.45
CA ALA A 148 7.18 -13.73 -0.37
C ALA A 148 6.19 -13.45 0.77
N LEU A 149 4.95 -13.07 0.44
CA LEU A 149 3.89 -12.87 1.42
C LEU A 149 3.55 -14.17 2.17
N ALA A 150 3.38 -15.29 1.45
CA ALA A 150 3.11 -16.60 2.06
C ALA A 150 4.19 -17.00 3.06
N ARG A 151 5.47 -16.89 2.68
CA ARG A 151 6.60 -17.16 3.60
C ARG A 151 6.60 -16.25 4.82
N ALA A 152 6.29 -14.97 4.66
CA ALA A 152 6.22 -14.04 5.77
C ALA A 152 5.05 -14.36 6.72
N MET A 153 3.89 -14.75 6.17
CA MET A 153 2.76 -15.23 6.96
C MET A 153 3.11 -16.49 7.76
N ALA A 154 3.75 -17.49 7.13
CA ALA A 154 4.20 -18.71 7.79
C ALA A 154 5.17 -18.46 8.94
N ARG A 155 5.98 -17.41 8.81
CA ARG A 155 6.98 -17.02 9.80
C ARG A 155 6.39 -16.21 10.95
N LEU A 156 5.46 -15.30 10.65
CA LEU A 156 5.04 -14.25 11.59
C LEU A 156 3.63 -14.44 12.15
N VAL A 157 2.85 -15.39 11.61
CA VAL A 157 1.50 -15.70 12.08
C VAL A 157 1.47 -17.13 12.63
N ALA A 158 1.15 -17.26 13.91
CA ALA A 158 1.02 -18.54 14.58
C ALA A 158 -0.24 -19.31 14.11
N PRO A 159 -0.31 -20.64 14.35
CA PRO A 159 -1.47 -21.44 13.95
C PRO A 159 -2.82 -21.00 14.55
N ASP A 160 -2.80 -20.29 15.68
CA ASP A 160 -3.98 -19.71 16.32
C ASP A 160 -4.36 -18.31 15.77
N GLY A 161 -3.61 -17.83 14.76
CA GLY A 161 -3.75 -16.51 14.17
C GLY A 161 -2.97 -15.41 14.90
N GLY A 162 -2.25 -15.72 15.98
CA GLY A 162 -1.45 -14.76 16.72
C GLY A 162 -0.32 -14.16 15.87
N PHE A 163 -0.15 -12.84 15.94
CA PHE A 163 0.92 -12.15 15.22
C PHE A 163 2.17 -11.97 16.11
N ALA A 164 3.35 -12.31 15.57
CA ALA A 164 4.62 -12.38 16.31
C ALA A 164 5.07 -11.06 16.98
N VAL A 165 4.56 -9.91 16.52
CA VAL A 165 4.85 -8.60 17.13
C VAL A 165 4.11 -8.39 18.47
N CYS A 166 3.18 -9.27 18.83
CA CYS A 166 2.44 -9.26 20.10
C CYS A 166 1.79 -7.90 20.47
N SER A 167 1.32 -7.17 19.47
CA SER A 167 0.65 -5.87 19.64
C SER A 167 -0.64 -5.83 18.84
N THR A 168 -1.73 -5.44 19.49
CA THR A 168 -3.07 -5.37 18.86
C THR A 168 -3.12 -4.34 17.72
N GLY A 169 -2.39 -3.23 17.84
CA GLY A 169 -2.30 -2.22 16.78
C GLY A 169 -1.59 -2.74 15.53
N TYR A 170 -0.50 -3.48 15.72
CA TYR A 170 0.26 -4.10 14.62
C TYR A 170 -0.47 -5.32 14.04
N HIS A 171 -1.20 -6.07 14.87
CA HIS A 171 -2.09 -7.13 14.42
C HIS A 171 -3.21 -6.55 13.54
N ARG A 172 -3.85 -5.44 13.95
CA ARG A 172 -4.87 -4.78 13.12
C ARG A 172 -4.30 -4.37 11.76
N LEU A 173 -3.11 -3.78 11.73
CA LEU A 173 -2.45 -3.41 10.47
C LEU A 173 -2.19 -4.61 9.56
N LEU A 174 -1.81 -5.76 10.13
CA LEU A 174 -1.71 -7.03 9.39
C LEU A 174 -3.06 -7.41 8.76
N LEU A 175 -4.14 -7.40 9.55
CA LEU A 175 -5.48 -7.76 9.06
C LEU A 175 -5.97 -6.80 7.98
N ASP A 176 -5.82 -5.49 8.17
CA ASP A 176 -6.19 -4.47 7.18
C ASP A 176 -5.45 -4.68 5.85
N THR A 177 -4.15 -5.00 5.93
CA THR A 177 -3.31 -5.32 4.76
C THR A 177 -3.84 -6.53 4.00
N LEU A 178 -4.07 -7.64 4.70
CA LEU A 178 -4.52 -8.89 4.10
C LEU A 178 -5.95 -8.77 3.55
N ALA A 179 -6.84 -8.08 4.27
CA ALA A 179 -8.22 -7.87 3.85
C ALA A 179 -8.31 -6.99 2.59
N ALA A 180 -7.55 -5.90 2.53
CA ALA A 180 -7.51 -5.03 1.35
C ALA A 180 -6.97 -5.78 0.12
N LEU A 181 -5.91 -6.57 0.30
CA LEU A 181 -5.33 -7.39 -0.76
C LEU A 181 -6.30 -8.48 -1.24
N GLU A 182 -6.97 -9.18 -0.32
CA GLU A 182 -7.95 -10.22 -0.64
C GLU A 182 -9.17 -9.65 -1.38
N ALA A 183 -9.66 -8.46 -0.99
CA ALA A 183 -10.72 -7.77 -1.70
C ALA A 183 -10.30 -7.45 -3.15
N LEU A 184 -9.08 -6.94 -3.34
CA LEU A 184 -8.53 -6.68 -4.67
C LEU A 184 -8.37 -7.96 -5.48
N ARG A 185 -7.86 -9.04 -4.88
CA ARG A 185 -7.67 -10.35 -5.52
C ARG A 185 -8.99 -10.86 -6.09
N ARG A 186 -10.06 -10.86 -5.27
CA ARG A 186 -11.41 -11.30 -5.70
C ARG A 186 -11.95 -10.43 -6.82
N HIS A 187 -11.83 -9.11 -6.68
CA HIS A 187 -12.30 -8.15 -7.68
C HIS A 187 -11.63 -8.33 -9.04
N LEU A 188 -10.33 -8.64 -9.05
CA LEU A 188 -9.56 -8.88 -10.26
C LEU A 188 -9.60 -10.34 -10.75
N GLY A 189 -10.34 -11.23 -10.07
CA GLY A 189 -10.40 -12.65 -10.43
C GLY A 189 -9.06 -13.38 -10.35
N GLN A 190 -8.16 -12.94 -9.48
CA GLN A 190 -6.82 -13.51 -9.32
C GLN A 190 -6.86 -14.81 -8.50
N PRO A 191 -5.95 -15.78 -8.74
CA PRO A 191 -5.92 -17.03 -7.98
C PRO A 191 -5.65 -16.79 -6.49
N PRO A 192 -6.09 -17.69 -5.59
CA PRO A 192 -5.77 -17.64 -4.17
C PRO A 192 -4.26 -17.51 -3.93
N LEU A 193 -3.89 -16.91 -2.78
CA LEU A 193 -2.50 -16.89 -2.33
C LEU A 193 -2.03 -18.33 -2.09
N PRO A 194 -0.73 -18.63 -2.30
CA PRO A 194 -0.16 -19.90 -1.85
C PRO A 194 -0.36 -20.08 -0.35
N ASP A 195 -0.53 -21.33 0.08
CA ASP A 195 -0.55 -21.64 1.51
C ASP A 195 0.77 -21.17 2.16
N PRO A 196 0.70 -20.55 3.36
CA PRO A 196 1.87 -20.16 4.13
C PRO A 196 2.74 -21.36 4.52
#